data_AF-A0A3S5ILH4-F1
#
_entry.id   AF-A0A3S5ILH4-F1
#
_cell.length_a   1.000
_cell.length_b   1.000
_cell.length_c   1.000
_cell.angle_alpha   90.00
_cell.angle_beta   90.00
_cell.angle_gamma   90.00
#
_symmetry.space_group_name_H-M   'P 1'
#
loop_
_entity.id
_entity.type
_entity.pdbx_description
1 polymer ?
#
loop_
_entity_poly.entity_id
_entity_poly.type
_entity_poly.pdbx_seq_one_letter_code
_entity_poly.pdbx_strand_id
1 'polypeptide(L)'
;MQDSTSGKRILDPVERARLGLQLLDKPLDEALAAIDSYVAGKDYDQQSVDFFKDQIATQCKIRKEGSELLSTGGKIFSLVVDALSKNISRLREQPGSGSQR
;
A
#
# COMPACT_ATOMS: atom_id res chain seq x y z
N MET A 1 -18.03 -10.35 -18.51
CA MET A 1 -18.30 -10.45 -19.97
C MET A 1 -17.64 -11.73 -20.51
N GLN A 2 -18.12 -12.30 -21.62
CA GLN A 2 -17.40 -13.39 -22.31
C GLN A 2 -16.41 -12.79 -23.32
N ASP A 3 -15.26 -13.43 -23.50
CA ASP A 3 -14.34 -13.08 -24.58
C ASP A 3 -14.96 -13.50 -25.91
N SER A 4 -15.13 -12.55 -26.83
CA SER A 4 -15.73 -12.79 -28.14
C SER A 4 -14.89 -13.71 -29.05
N THR A 5 -13.64 -13.99 -28.68
CA THR A 5 -12.66 -14.77 -29.45
C THR A 5 -12.47 -16.17 -28.88
N SER A 6 -12.56 -16.35 -27.55
CA SER A 6 -12.32 -17.65 -26.89
C SER A 6 -13.56 -18.29 -26.25
N GLY A 7 -14.67 -17.55 -26.08
CA GLY A 7 -15.88 -18.02 -25.39
C GLY A 7 -15.72 -18.18 -23.87
N LYS A 8 -14.51 -17.97 -23.35
CA LYS A 8 -14.20 -18.08 -21.92
C LYS A 8 -14.68 -16.87 -21.15
N ARG A 9 -14.91 -17.04 -19.84
CA ARG A 9 -15.31 -15.94 -18.96
C ARG A 9 -14.12 -15.00 -18.74
N ILE A 10 -14.32 -13.72 -18.96
CA ILE A 10 -13.35 -12.70 -18.54
C ILE A 10 -13.76 -12.23 -17.15
N LEU A 11 -12.77 -12.03 -16.27
CA LEU A 11 -12.98 -11.33 -15.00
C LEU A 11 -13.45 -9.91 -15.31
N ASP A 12 -14.73 -9.65 -15.08
CA ASP A 12 -15.34 -8.37 -15.39
C ASP A 12 -14.78 -7.27 -14.46
N PRO A 13 -14.68 -6.00 -14.89
CA PRO A 13 -14.24 -4.91 -14.01
C PRO A 13 -14.93 -4.86 -12.64
N VAL A 14 -16.22 -5.19 -12.57
CA VAL A 14 -16.97 -5.24 -11.31
C VAL A 14 -16.53 -6.41 -10.44
N GLU A 15 -16.29 -7.59 -11.02
CA GLU A 15 -15.79 -8.75 -10.29
C GLU A 15 -14.37 -8.48 -9.76
N ARG A 16 -13.52 -7.88 -10.58
CA ARG A 16 -12.15 -7.46 -10.20
C ARG A 16 -12.18 -6.47 -9.05
N ALA A 17 -13.07 -5.48 -9.09
CA ALA A 17 -13.21 -4.51 -8.00
C ALA A 17 -13.69 -5.18 -6.70
N ARG A 18 -14.70 -6.05 -6.78
CA ARG A 18 -15.23 -6.78 -5.62
C ARG A 18 -14.18 -7.70 -5.00
N LEU A 19 -13.46 -8.46 -5.82
CA LEU A 19 -12.35 -9.29 -5.37
C LEU A 19 -11.25 -8.41 -4.79
N GLY A 20 -10.84 -7.35 -5.48
CA GLY A 20 -9.81 -6.41 -5.01
C GLY A 20 -10.09 -5.87 -3.61
N LEU A 21 -11.35 -5.55 -3.28
CA LEU A 21 -11.75 -5.14 -1.93
C LEU A 21 -11.59 -6.26 -0.89
N GLN A 22 -11.90 -7.50 -1.24
CA GLN A 22 -11.72 -8.66 -0.35
C GLN A 22 -10.25 -9.03 -0.12
N LEU A 23 -9.39 -8.68 -1.08
CA LEU A 23 -7.96 -8.96 -1.08
C LEU A 23 -7.16 -7.79 -0.49
N LEU A 24 -7.81 -6.67 -0.15
CA LEU A 24 -7.13 -5.44 0.27
C LEU A 24 -6.21 -5.67 1.48
N ASP A 25 -6.68 -6.38 2.50
CA ASP A 25 -5.92 -6.55 3.74
C ASP A 25 -5.15 -7.88 3.81
N LYS A 26 -5.04 -8.58 2.68
CA LYS A 26 -4.39 -9.89 2.62
C LYS A 26 -2.94 -9.78 2.16
N PRO A 27 -2.03 -10.63 2.69
CA PRO A 27 -0.71 -10.79 2.12
C PRO A 27 -0.81 -11.36 0.70
N LEU A 28 0.19 -11.07 -0.13
CA LEU A 28 0.16 -11.40 -1.56
C LEU A 28 -0.15 -12.89 -1.83
N ASP A 29 0.49 -13.80 -1.10
CA ASP A 29 0.31 -15.25 -1.30
C ASP A 29 -1.13 -15.70 -1.01
N GLU A 30 -1.74 -15.20 0.06
CA GLU A 30 -3.15 -15.44 0.37
C GLU A 30 -4.08 -14.81 -0.67
N ALA A 31 -3.71 -13.61 -1.16
CA ALA A 31 -4.51 -12.93 -2.15
C ALA A 31 -4.52 -13.69 -3.48
N LEU A 32 -3.38 -14.21 -3.92
CA LEU A 32 -3.26 -15.03 -5.13
C LEU A 32 -4.02 -16.36 -4.97
N ALA A 33 -3.88 -17.03 -3.84
CA ALA A 33 -4.61 -18.28 -3.56
C ALA A 33 -6.14 -18.07 -3.54
N ALA A 34 -6.62 -16.92 -3.05
CA ALA A 34 -8.03 -16.56 -3.08
C ALA A 34 -8.54 -16.30 -4.51
N ILE A 35 -7.73 -15.68 -5.38
CA ILE A 35 -8.05 -15.53 -6.80
C ILE A 35 -8.14 -16.90 -7.47
N ASP A 36 -7.15 -17.78 -7.24
CA ASP A 36 -7.12 -19.14 -7.78
C ASP A 36 -8.36 -19.94 -7.36
N SER A 37 -8.71 -19.87 -6.08
CA SER A 37 -9.92 -20.50 -5.55
C SER A 37 -11.20 -19.92 -6.16
N TYR A 38 -11.23 -18.61 -6.42
CA TYR A 38 -12.38 -17.96 -7.04
C TYR A 38 -12.57 -18.41 -8.49
N VAL A 39 -11.50 -18.59 -9.26
CA VAL A 39 -11.59 -18.93 -10.69
C VAL A 39 -11.65 -20.43 -10.96
N ALA A 40 -11.28 -21.26 -9.98
CA ALA A 40 -11.31 -22.72 -10.07
C ALA A 40 -12.68 -23.24 -10.53
N GLY A 41 -12.66 -24.02 -11.61
CA GLY A 41 -13.87 -24.66 -12.17
C GLY A 41 -14.86 -23.72 -12.87
N LYS A 42 -14.51 -22.44 -13.07
CA LYS A 42 -15.42 -21.44 -13.67
C LYS A 42 -15.09 -21.05 -15.12
N ASP A 43 -14.18 -21.78 -15.76
CA ASP A 43 -13.76 -21.60 -17.17
C ASP A 43 -13.41 -20.14 -17.53
N TYR A 44 -12.61 -19.52 -16.66
CA TYR A 44 -12.09 -18.18 -16.93
C TYR A 44 -10.96 -18.24 -17.97
N ASP A 45 -10.87 -17.18 -18.75
CA ASP A 45 -9.72 -16.93 -19.61
C ASP A 45 -8.47 -16.70 -18.74
N GLN A 46 -7.43 -17.51 -18.95
CA GLN A 46 -6.23 -17.48 -18.11
C GLN A 46 -5.47 -16.16 -18.26
N GLN A 47 -5.42 -15.58 -19.46
CA GLN A 47 -4.73 -14.31 -19.67
C GLN A 47 -5.40 -13.17 -18.87
N SER A 48 -6.73 -13.15 -18.83
CA SER A 48 -7.49 -12.24 -17.97
C SER A 48 -7.21 -12.44 -16.48
N VAL A 49 -7.09 -13.69 -16.03
CA VAL A 49 -6.79 -14.02 -14.63
C VAL A 49 -5.38 -13.59 -14.27
N ASP A 50 -4.40 -13.90 -15.10
CA ASP A 50 -2.99 -13.56 -14.89
C ASP A 50 -2.79 -12.04 -14.87
N PHE A 51 -3.46 -11.32 -15.77
CA PHE A 51 -3.47 -9.85 -15.76
C PHE A 51 -4.04 -9.29 -14.44
N PHE A 52 -5.11 -9.88 -13.91
CA PHE A 52 -5.66 -9.45 -12.63
C PHE A 52 -4.71 -9.77 -11.46
N LYS A 53 -4.07 -10.95 -11.46
CA LYS A 53 -3.06 -11.31 -10.46
C LYS A 53 -1.88 -10.33 -10.45
N ASP A 54 -1.40 -9.92 -11.63
CA ASP A 54 -0.31 -8.94 -11.76
C ASP A 54 -0.69 -7.56 -11.19
N GLN A 55 -1.93 -7.12 -11.42
CA GLN A 55 -2.44 -5.90 -10.79
C GLN A 55 -2.44 -5.97 -9.26
N ILE A 56 -2.86 -7.10 -8.69
CA ILE A 56 -2.88 -7.31 -7.24
C ILE A 56 -1.46 -7.37 -6.67
N ALA A 57 -0.54 -8.05 -7.36
CA ALA A 57 0.88 -8.09 -7.00
C ALA A 57 1.49 -6.69 -6.97
N THR A 58 1.22 -5.88 -7.99
CA THR A 58 1.67 -4.49 -8.07
C THR A 58 1.09 -3.66 -6.92
N GLN A 59 -0.21 -3.77 -6.63
CA GLN A 59 -0.84 -3.05 -5.51
C GLN A 59 -0.28 -3.46 -4.14
N CYS A 60 0.06 -4.74 -3.95
CA CYS A 60 0.66 -5.22 -2.72
C CYS A 60 2.08 -4.67 -2.54
N LYS A 61 2.86 -4.63 -3.63
CA LYS A 61 4.20 -4.02 -3.65
C LYS A 61 4.15 -2.53 -3.33
N ILE A 62 3.27 -1.77 -3.97
CA ILE A 62 3.08 -0.33 -3.72
C ILE A 62 2.72 -0.08 -2.24
N ARG A 63 1.88 -0.92 -1.64
CA ARG A 63 1.53 -0.79 -0.22
C ARG A 63 2.69 -1.06 0.71
N LYS A 64 3.50 -2.08 0.41
CA LYS A 64 4.71 -2.37 1.17
C LYS A 64 5.68 -1.19 1.11
N GLU A 65 6.00 -0.74 -0.10
CA GLU A 65 6.90 0.40 -0.33
C GLU A 65 6.35 1.69 0.28
N GLY A 66 5.03 1.93 0.18
CA GLY A 66 4.36 3.08 0.79
C GLY A 66 4.38 3.05 2.32
N SER A 67 4.21 1.88 2.94
CA SER A 67 4.33 1.71 4.38
C SER A 67 5.76 1.98 4.86
N GLU A 68 6.76 1.49 4.14
CA GLU A 68 8.17 1.76 4.42
C GLU A 68 8.51 3.26 4.28
N LEU A 69 7.97 3.90 3.24
CA LEU A 69 8.13 5.34 3.01
C LEU A 69 7.50 6.17 4.15
N LEU A 70 6.27 5.86 4.56
CA LEU A 70 5.59 6.53 5.67
C LEU A 70 6.34 6.34 6.99
N SER A 71 6.82 5.14 7.28
CA SER A 71 7.62 4.84 8.47
C SER A 71 8.91 5.66 8.50
N THR A 72 9.61 5.72 7.36
CA THR A 72 10.84 6.52 7.21
C THR A 72 10.55 8.01 7.36
N GLY A 73 9.49 8.51 6.72
CA GLY A 73 9.03 9.89 6.85
C GLY A 73 8.69 10.28 8.29
N GLY A 74 8.02 9.38 9.03
CA GLY A 74 7.72 9.58 10.45
C GLY A 74 8.96 9.72 11.32
N LYS A 75 10.01 8.92 11.06
CA LYS A 75 11.30 9.05 11.76
C LYS A 75 12.00 10.38 11.44
N ILE A 76 11.96 10.83 10.19
CA ILE A 76 12.51 12.14 9.82
C ILE A 76 11.75 13.25 10.54
N PHE A 77 10.41 13.18 10.54
CA PHE A 77 9.58 14.16 11.23
C PHE A 77 9.87 14.21 12.74
N SER A 78 10.00 13.06 13.40
CA SER A 78 10.33 13.02 14.84
C SER A 78 11.71 13.63 15.12
N LEU A 79 12.72 13.36 14.27
CA LEU A 79 14.05 13.96 14.41
C LEU A 79 14.00 15.50 14.28
N VAL A 80 13.19 16.02 13.36
CA VAL A 80 13.00 17.47 13.19
C VAL A 80 12.31 18.07 14.41
N VAL A 81 11.24 17.45 14.92
CA VAL A 81 10.54 17.90 16.13
C VAL A 81 11.45 17.86 17.35
N ASP A 82 12.25 16.80 17.52
CA ASP A 82 13.21 16.67 18.62
C ASP A 82 14.30 17.73 18.55
N ALA A 83 14.85 17.99 17.36
CA ALA A 83 15.86 19.03 17.16
C ALA A 83 15.30 20.43 17.45
N LEU A 84 14.07 20.71 17.00
CA LEU A 84 13.39 21.98 17.28
C LEU A 84 13.11 22.13 18.79
N SER A 85 12.61 21.09 19.44
CA SER A 85 12.32 21.10 20.89
C SER A 85 13.59 21.31 21.73
N LYS A 86 14.69 20.66 21.36
CA LYS A 86 16.00 20.87 21.99
C LYS A 86 16.53 22.28 21.78
N ASN A 87 16.34 22.85 20.58
CA ASN A 87 16.76 24.22 20.29
C ASN A 87 15.94 25.25 21.10
N ILE A 88 14.62 25.06 21.19
CA ILE A 88 13.73 25.91 22.00
C ILE A 88 14.06 25.79 23.49
N SER A 89 14.35 24.58 23.97
CA SER A 89 14.76 24.37 25.37
C SER A 89 16.08 25.07 25.69
N ARG A 90 17.08 25.00 24.80
CA ARG A 90 18.34 25.74 24.93
C ARG A 90 18.14 27.26 24.95
N LEU A 91 17.22 27.78 24.13
CA LEU A 91 16.88 29.21 24.13
C LEU A 91 16.17 29.63 25.43
N ARG A 92 15.38 28.72 26.03
CA ARG A 92 14.69 28.93 27.31
C ARG A 92 15.62 28.83 28.52
N GLU A 93 16.68 28.04 28.42
CA GLU A 93 17.72 27.88 29.44
C GLU A 93 18.81 28.96 29.39
N GLN A 94 18.74 29.95 28.48
CA GLN A 94 19.47 31.21 28.63
C GLN A 94 18.62 32.20 29.46
N PRO A 95 18.81 32.31 30.79
CA PRO A 95 18.39 33.51 31.50
C PRO A 95 19.25 34.67 30.97
N GLY A 96 18.62 35.83 30.79
CA GLY A 96 19.14 36.92 29.98
C GLY A 96 20.62 37.26 30.20
N SER A 97 21.37 37.34 29.10
CA SER A 97 22.49 38.28 28.99
C SER A 97 21.92 39.69 28.81
N GLY A 98 21.18 40.15 29.82
CA GLY A 98 20.77 41.52 30.00
C GLY A 98 21.59 42.11 31.13
N SER A 99 22.45 43.07 30.79
CA SER A 99 23.08 44.02 31.71
C SER A 99 24.15 43.48 32.67
N GLN A 100 25.42 43.68 32.30
CA GLN A 100 26.36 44.29 33.23
C GLN A 100 27.32 45.20 32.48
N ARG A 101 27.54 46.36 33.12
CA ARG A 101 28.29 47.56 32.73
C ARG A 101 29.62 47.33 32.02
#